data_AF-A0A2V5URS6-F1
#
_entry.id   AF-A0A2V5URS6-F1
#
_cell.length_a   1.000
_cell.length_b   1.000
_cell.length_c   1.000
_cell.angle_alpha   90.00
_cell.angle_beta   90.00
_cell.angle_gamma   90.00
#
_symmetry.space_group_name_H-M   'P 1'
#
loop_
_entity.id
_entity.type
_entity.pdbx_description
1 polymer ?
#
loop_
_entity_poly.entity_id
_entity_poly.type
_entity_poly.pdbx_seq_one_letter_code
_entity_poly.pdbx_strand_id
1 'polypeptide(L)'
;MKIACGKTSQLCKLFVAWSVFALFCAAAQAQAQSHRPTGRPSGGLGPQGPGPRQNIRERWLALPPEARQNFRRNAEIWMRMSPEQRNLMRQRENLRRQMMTREAEAAVRDSGLQLSPQERARFESRYIQERRKVEQTLRQQIEAERQKELPALIQELKKEFQIDQPAKSPATKPAQSPNSKK
;
A
#
# COMPACT_ATOMS: atom_id res chain seq x y z
N MET A 1 -25.85 33.36 38.92
CA MET A 1 -25.42 33.55 37.51
C MET A 1 -24.90 32.22 36.99
N LYS A 2 -25.52 31.67 35.94
CA LYS A 2 -25.13 30.41 35.30
C LYS A 2 -24.48 30.75 33.95
N ILE A 3 -23.22 30.38 33.76
CA ILE A 3 -22.53 30.54 32.46
C ILE A 3 -22.59 29.18 31.77
N ALA A 4 -23.22 29.15 30.60
CA ALA A 4 -23.38 27.98 29.76
C ALA A 4 -22.06 27.62 29.07
N CYS A 5 -21.62 26.38 29.22
CA CYS A 5 -20.56 25.75 28.46
C CYS A 5 -21.17 25.20 27.16
N GLY A 6 -20.74 25.71 26.00
CA GLY A 6 -21.27 25.29 24.71
C GLY A 6 -20.26 25.41 23.57
N LYS A 7 -19.99 24.26 22.92
CA LYS A 7 -19.47 24.08 21.55
C LYS A 7 -17.99 24.39 21.28
N THR A 8 -17.14 23.39 21.51
CA THR A 8 -15.84 23.23 20.81
C THR A 8 -15.60 21.80 20.26
N SER A 9 -16.58 20.90 20.33
CA SER A 9 -16.38 19.46 20.05
C SER A 9 -16.55 19.03 18.58
N GLN A 10 -16.42 19.93 17.61
CA GLN A 10 -16.64 19.60 16.17
C GLN A 10 -15.51 20.04 15.23
N LEU A 11 -14.44 20.68 15.71
CA LEU A 11 -13.33 21.13 14.85
C LEU A 11 -12.07 20.24 14.94
N CYS A 12 -11.94 19.37 15.95
CA CYS A 12 -10.78 18.48 16.07
C CYS A 12 -10.88 17.17 15.27
N LYS A 13 -12.03 16.85 14.65
CA LYS A 13 -12.20 15.62 13.85
C LYS A 13 -11.85 15.78 12.36
N LEU A 14 -11.59 17.00 11.90
CA LEU A 14 -11.32 17.28 10.48
C LEU A 14 -9.83 17.36 10.10
N PHE A 15 -8.90 17.36 11.07
CA PHE A 15 -7.46 17.45 10.77
C PHE A 15 -6.68 16.14 10.80
N VAL A 16 -7.27 15.02 11.25
CA VAL A 16 -6.60 13.70 11.29
C VAL A 16 -6.89 12.86 10.03
N ALA A 17 -7.86 13.25 9.21
CA ALA A 17 -8.29 12.50 8.02
C ALA A 17 -7.53 12.84 6.72
N TRP A 18 -6.52 13.73 6.76
CA TRP A 18 -5.84 14.25 5.56
C TRP A 18 -4.33 13.94 5.50
N SER A 19 -3.86 12.85 6.13
CA SER A 19 -2.42 12.51 6.14
C SER A 19 -2.08 11.06 5.77
N VAL A 20 -2.90 10.41 4.93
CA VAL A 20 -2.52 9.16 4.24
C VAL A 20 -2.75 9.25 2.72
N PHE A 21 -3.20 10.38 2.20
CA PHE A 21 -3.52 10.57 0.78
C PHE A 21 -2.56 11.53 0.09
N ALA A 22 -1.28 11.16 0.01
CA ALA A 22 -0.32 11.81 -0.90
C ALA A 22 0.92 10.94 -1.10
N LEU A 23 0.77 9.76 -1.71
CA LEU A 23 1.94 9.10 -2.31
C LEU A 23 1.57 8.24 -3.52
N PHE A 24 0.85 8.84 -4.47
CA PHE A 24 0.84 8.37 -5.85
C PHE A 24 0.90 9.57 -6.79
N CYS A 25 1.96 9.60 -7.59
CA CYS A 25 2.19 10.43 -8.78
C CYS A 25 2.52 11.92 -8.60
N ALA A 26 3.82 12.21 -8.41
CA ALA A 26 4.46 13.32 -9.12
C ALA A 26 5.88 12.90 -9.51
N ALA A 27 6.07 12.59 -10.78
CA ALA A 27 7.37 12.52 -11.42
C ALA A 27 7.73 13.93 -11.90
N ALA A 28 8.90 14.45 -11.51
CA ALA A 28 9.79 15.23 -12.37
C ALA A 28 10.94 15.86 -11.55
N GLN A 29 12.16 15.45 -11.89
CA GLN A 29 13.37 16.27 -11.97
C GLN A 29 13.87 16.99 -10.69
N ALA A 30 14.87 16.38 -10.05
CA ALA A 30 16.09 17.10 -9.68
C ALA A 30 17.26 16.11 -9.63
N GLN A 31 18.27 16.34 -10.47
CA GLN A 31 19.57 15.68 -10.44
C GLN A 31 20.23 15.98 -9.10
N ALA A 32 20.72 14.95 -8.41
CA ALA A 32 21.67 15.14 -7.32
C ALA A 32 22.87 14.20 -7.52
N GLN A 33 24.03 14.79 -7.30
CA GLN A 33 25.29 14.50 -7.95
C GLN A 33 25.98 13.23 -7.45
N SER A 34 26.73 12.62 -8.36
CA SER A 34 27.74 11.60 -8.07
C SER A 34 28.91 12.25 -7.35
N HIS A 35 29.04 12.01 -6.04
CA HIS A 35 30.31 12.19 -5.33
C HIS A 35 30.56 10.99 -4.42
N ARG A 36 31.52 10.17 -4.84
CA ARG A 36 32.19 9.15 -4.03
C ARG A 36 33.25 9.83 -3.17
N PRO A 37 33.41 9.42 -1.91
CA PRO A 37 34.77 9.26 -1.41
C PRO A 37 35.02 7.84 -0.90
N THR A 38 36.22 7.40 -1.26
CA THR A 38 36.93 6.20 -0.89
C THR A 38 37.40 6.29 0.57
N GLY A 39 37.29 5.22 1.37
CA GLY A 39 38.14 5.05 2.56
C GLY A 39 37.61 4.25 3.77
N ARG A 40 37.90 2.93 3.78
CA ARG A 40 38.40 2.06 4.90
C ARG A 40 37.56 1.84 6.20
N PRO A 41 37.88 0.86 7.09
CA PRO A 41 38.43 -0.51 6.96
C PRO A 41 37.46 -1.60 7.47
N SER A 42 37.79 -2.87 7.22
CA SER A 42 37.22 -4.06 7.88
C SER A 42 37.42 -4.03 9.40
N GLY A 43 36.37 -4.39 10.15
CA GLY A 43 36.46 -4.70 11.59
C GLY A 43 35.13 -4.53 12.31
N GLY A 44 34.38 -5.62 12.48
CA GLY A 44 33.16 -5.62 13.30
C GLY A 44 32.32 -6.87 13.09
N LEU A 45 32.39 -7.77 14.06
CA LEU A 45 31.62 -9.01 14.18
C LEU A 45 30.15 -8.81 13.78
N GLY A 46 29.75 -9.47 12.69
CA GLY A 46 28.36 -9.55 12.29
C GLY A 46 27.53 -10.34 13.33
N PRO A 47 26.29 -9.92 13.62
CA PRO A 47 25.41 -10.64 14.54
C PRO A 47 25.13 -12.06 14.04
N GLN A 48 25.03 -12.97 15.01
CA GLN A 48 24.77 -14.41 14.89
C GLN A 48 23.87 -14.79 13.70
N GLY A 49 24.35 -15.80 12.95
CA GLY A 49 23.73 -16.32 11.75
C GLY A 49 22.30 -16.87 11.95
N PRO A 50 21.62 -17.19 10.83
CA PRO A 50 20.23 -17.65 10.84
C PRO A 50 20.14 -18.99 11.58
N GLY A 51 19.12 -19.14 12.43
CA GLY A 51 18.78 -20.39 13.10
C GLY A 51 18.57 -21.57 12.12
N PRO A 52 18.28 -22.78 12.65
CA PRO A 52 18.26 -24.01 11.86
C PRO A 52 17.43 -23.79 10.59
N ARG A 53 18.07 -24.03 9.43
CA ARG A 53 17.46 -23.88 8.11
C ARG A 53 16.29 -24.85 8.00
N GLN A 54 15.10 -24.43 8.45
CA GLN A 54 13.87 -25.17 8.21
C GLN A 54 13.78 -25.45 6.70
N ASN A 55 13.55 -26.72 6.36
CA ASN A 55 13.48 -27.14 4.98
C ASN A 55 12.37 -26.32 4.28
N ILE A 56 12.68 -25.72 3.13
CA ILE A 56 11.71 -24.91 2.37
C ILE A 56 10.43 -25.70 2.11
N ARG A 57 10.56 -27.03 1.92
CA ARG A 57 9.44 -27.96 1.75
C ARG A 57 8.53 -28.02 3.00
N GLU A 58 9.10 -28.12 4.19
CA GLU A 58 8.33 -28.14 5.44
C GLU A 58 7.61 -26.81 5.66
N ARG A 59 8.30 -25.69 5.40
CA ARG A 59 7.70 -24.36 5.52
C ARG A 59 6.57 -24.15 4.52
N TRP A 60 6.67 -24.71 3.32
CA TRP A 60 5.61 -24.71 2.33
C TRP A 60 4.40 -25.54 2.77
N LEU A 61 4.64 -26.74 3.31
CA LEU A 61 3.57 -27.62 3.81
C LEU A 61 2.84 -27.05 5.03
N ALA A 62 3.53 -26.28 5.86
CA ALA A 62 2.95 -25.59 7.02
C ALA A 62 2.08 -24.38 6.65
N LEU A 63 2.11 -23.90 5.40
CA LEU A 63 1.25 -22.79 4.97
C LEU A 63 -0.22 -23.23 4.87
N PRO A 64 -1.17 -22.40 5.34
CA PRO A 64 -2.59 -22.62 5.09
C PRO A 64 -2.89 -22.80 3.59
N PRO A 65 -3.88 -23.62 3.21
CA PRO A 65 -4.21 -23.86 1.80
C PRO A 65 -4.40 -22.58 0.97
N GLU A 66 -5.10 -21.59 1.53
CA GLU A 66 -5.32 -20.29 0.89
C GLU A 66 -4.00 -19.54 0.64
N ALA A 67 -3.08 -19.55 1.63
CA ALA A 67 -1.77 -18.92 1.49
C ALA A 67 -0.94 -19.59 0.38
N ARG A 68 -1.02 -20.92 0.25
CA ARG A 68 -0.38 -21.64 -0.86
C ARG A 68 -0.96 -21.25 -2.22
N GLN A 69 -2.27 -21.10 -2.32
CA GLN A 69 -2.92 -20.64 -3.56
C GLN A 69 -2.51 -19.22 -3.92
N ASN A 70 -2.50 -18.31 -2.94
CA ASN A 70 -2.05 -16.93 -3.14
C ASN A 70 -0.59 -16.88 -3.59
N PHE A 71 0.27 -17.72 -3.02
CA PHE A 71 1.66 -17.83 -3.46
C PHE A 71 1.77 -18.30 -4.91
N ARG A 72 1.02 -19.34 -5.30
CA ARG A 72 0.98 -19.82 -6.70
C ARG A 72 0.56 -18.72 -7.67
N ARG A 73 -0.55 -18.01 -7.37
CA ARG A 73 -1.03 -16.90 -8.21
C ARG A 73 0.01 -15.80 -8.33
N ASN A 74 0.64 -15.40 -7.21
CA ASN A 74 1.67 -14.38 -7.22
C ASN A 74 2.93 -14.82 -8.00
N ALA A 75 3.31 -16.09 -7.93
CA ALA A 75 4.41 -16.64 -8.70
C ALA A 75 4.11 -16.62 -10.21
N GLU A 76 2.88 -16.97 -10.61
CA GLU A 76 2.45 -16.89 -12.01
C GLU A 76 2.49 -15.44 -12.53
N ILE A 77 2.01 -14.48 -11.73
CA ILE A 77 2.11 -13.04 -12.07
C ILE A 77 3.59 -12.64 -12.21
N TRP A 78 4.44 -13.03 -11.25
CA TRP A 78 5.87 -12.71 -11.28
C TRP A 78 6.57 -13.24 -12.54
N MET A 79 6.25 -14.48 -12.96
CA MET A 79 6.80 -15.09 -14.17
C MET A 79 6.40 -14.34 -15.43
N ARG A 80 5.21 -13.71 -15.45
CA ARG A 80 4.71 -12.91 -16.56
C ARG A 80 5.20 -11.45 -16.55
N MET A 81 5.72 -10.95 -15.43
CA MET A 81 6.24 -9.58 -15.34
C MET A 81 7.51 -9.39 -16.18
N SER A 82 7.65 -8.21 -16.80
CA SER A 82 8.88 -7.79 -17.46
C SER A 82 10.02 -7.54 -16.44
N PRO A 83 11.29 -7.53 -16.88
CA PRO A 83 12.42 -7.18 -16.02
C PRO A 83 12.26 -5.83 -15.32
N GLU A 84 11.74 -4.82 -16.02
CA GLU A 84 11.50 -3.47 -15.50
C GLU A 84 10.43 -3.49 -14.41
N GLN A 85 9.32 -4.19 -14.65
CA GLN A 85 8.25 -4.37 -13.65
C GLN A 85 8.76 -5.07 -12.39
N ARG A 86 9.57 -6.12 -12.55
CA ARG A 86 10.22 -6.81 -11.42
C ARG A 86 11.19 -5.88 -10.68
N ASN A 87 11.89 -4.99 -11.37
CA ASN A 87 12.78 -4.02 -10.74
C ASN A 87 12.00 -3.00 -9.90
N LEU A 88 10.91 -2.45 -10.44
CA LEU A 88 10.03 -1.54 -9.70
C LEU A 88 9.45 -2.19 -8.44
N MET A 89 9.01 -3.45 -8.55
CA MET A 89 8.52 -4.21 -7.39
C MET A 89 9.61 -4.43 -6.33
N ARG A 90 10.84 -4.74 -6.75
CA ARG A 90 11.99 -4.85 -5.85
C ARG A 90 12.31 -3.53 -5.15
N GLN A 91 12.34 -2.42 -5.89
CA GLN A 91 12.57 -1.09 -5.33
C GLN A 91 11.51 -0.73 -4.28
N ARG A 92 10.23 -0.96 -4.60
CA ARG A 92 9.12 -0.75 -3.67
C ARG A 92 9.27 -1.59 -2.41
N GLU A 93 9.62 -2.87 -2.54
CA GLU A 93 9.83 -3.75 -1.39
C GLU A 93 11.04 -3.33 -0.55
N ASN A 94 12.12 -2.85 -1.18
CA ASN A 94 13.29 -2.33 -0.47
C ASN A 94 12.93 -1.09 0.36
N LEU A 95 12.19 -0.14 -0.22
CA LEU A 95 11.72 1.05 0.50
C LEU A 95 10.84 0.64 1.68
N ARG A 96 9.90 -0.29 1.46
CA ARG A 96 9.03 -0.83 2.53
C ARG A 96 9.84 -1.46 3.67
N ARG A 97 10.91 -2.21 3.35
CA ARG A 97 11.80 -2.80 4.36
C ARG A 97 12.53 -1.74 5.17
N GLN A 98 13.09 -0.74 4.49
CA GLN A 98 13.78 0.36 5.16
C GLN A 98 12.86 1.12 6.10
N MET A 99 11.63 1.40 5.68
CA MET A 99 10.63 2.04 6.54
C MET A 99 10.32 1.21 7.79
N MET A 100 10.03 -0.09 7.64
CA MET A 100 9.76 -0.97 8.79
C MET A 100 10.95 -1.03 9.76
N THR A 101 12.19 -1.06 9.25
CA THR A 101 13.38 -1.03 10.10
C THR A 101 13.47 0.27 10.88
N ARG A 102 13.31 1.43 10.23
CA ARG A 102 13.32 2.74 10.89
C ARG A 102 12.21 2.89 11.93
N GLU A 103 11.01 2.40 11.62
CA GLU A 103 9.89 2.37 12.56
C GLU A 103 10.19 1.50 13.78
N ALA A 104 10.77 0.30 13.58
CA ALA A 104 11.14 -0.60 14.67
C ALA A 104 12.22 0.02 15.57
N GLU A 105 13.23 0.65 14.97
CA GLU A 105 14.26 1.38 15.70
C GLU A 105 13.69 2.56 16.49
N ALA A 106 12.74 3.30 15.91
CA ALA A 106 12.04 4.38 16.59
C ALA A 106 11.23 3.84 17.77
N ALA A 107 10.48 2.76 17.59
CA ALA A 107 9.72 2.12 18.67
C ALA A 107 10.62 1.67 19.84
N VAL A 108 11.83 1.18 19.57
CA VAL A 108 12.81 0.89 20.63
C VAL A 108 13.22 2.16 21.36
N ARG A 109 13.57 3.23 20.65
CA ARG A 109 13.96 4.50 21.28
C ARG A 109 12.83 5.09 22.11
N ASP A 110 11.63 5.14 21.55
CA ASP A 110 10.45 5.76 22.14
C ASP A 110 9.93 4.94 23.34
N SER A 111 10.27 3.64 23.42
CA SER A 111 9.95 2.81 24.59
C SER A 111 10.70 3.20 25.85
N GLY A 112 11.81 3.94 25.73
CA GLY A 112 12.68 4.28 26.86
C GLY A 112 13.42 3.09 27.49
N LEU A 113 13.30 1.89 26.92
CA LEU A 113 13.91 0.68 27.44
C LEU A 113 15.42 0.65 27.14
N GLN A 114 16.21 0.29 28.14
CA GLN A 114 17.62 -0.04 27.97
C GLN A 114 17.75 -1.53 27.66
N LEU A 115 17.84 -1.86 26.38
CA LEU A 115 17.92 -3.24 25.90
C LEU A 115 19.34 -3.59 25.50
N SER A 116 19.78 -4.81 25.84
CA SER A 116 20.98 -5.39 25.23
C SER A 116 20.79 -5.58 23.72
N PRO A 117 21.86 -5.75 22.92
CA PRO A 117 21.73 -5.97 21.48
C PRO A 117 20.82 -7.16 21.11
N GLN A 118 20.85 -8.23 21.92
CA GLN A 118 20.02 -9.42 21.69
C GLN A 118 18.54 -9.15 21.99
N GLU A 119 18.25 -8.46 23.09
CA GLU A 119 16.88 -8.09 23.46
C GLU A 119 16.27 -7.09 22.47
N ARG A 120 17.09 -6.13 22.01
CA ARG A 120 16.71 -5.20 20.95
C ARG A 120 16.30 -5.94 19.67
N ALA A 121 17.10 -6.90 19.21
CA ALA A 121 16.77 -7.69 18.02
C ALA A 121 15.46 -8.49 18.19
N ARG A 122 15.21 -9.03 19.39
CA ARG A 122 13.93 -9.72 19.71
C ARG A 122 12.76 -8.74 19.70
N PHE A 123 12.93 -7.55 20.28
CA PHE A 123 11.93 -6.49 20.29
C PHE A 123 11.56 -6.07 18.86
N GLU A 124 12.55 -5.71 18.05
CA GLU A 124 12.35 -5.26 16.67
C GLU A 124 11.66 -6.34 15.82
N SER A 125 12.08 -7.60 15.96
CA SER A 125 11.43 -8.74 15.30
C SER A 125 9.96 -8.88 15.70
N ARG A 126 9.65 -8.75 17.00
CA ARG A 126 8.28 -8.84 17.50
C ARG A 126 7.42 -7.65 17.06
N TYR A 127 7.96 -6.44 17.14
CA TYR A 127 7.31 -5.23 16.67
C TYR A 127 6.89 -5.38 15.20
N ILE A 128 7.81 -5.82 14.33
CA ILE A 128 7.52 -6.02 12.90
C ILE A 128 6.42 -7.09 12.70
N GLN A 129 6.41 -8.16 13.50
CA GLN A 129 5.37 -9.20 13.42
C GLN A 129 3.98 -8.65 13.81
N GLU A 130 3.88 -7.93 14.93
CA GLU A 130 2.61 -7.37 15.38
C GLU A 130 2.10 -6.28 14.45
N ARG A 131 3.00 -5.41 13.99
CA ARG A 131 2.68 -4.37 13.00
C ARG A 131 2.06 -4.96 11.74
N ARG A 132 2.57 -6.10 11.23
CA ARG A 132 1.98 -6.78 10.07
C ARG A 132 0.55 -7.28 10.34
N LYS A 133 0.26 -7.78 11.53
CA LYS A 133 -1.09 -8.22 11.90
C LYS A 133 -2.07 -7.05 11.97
N VAL A 134 -1.65 -5.93 12.56
CA VAL A 134 -2.42 -4.70 12.61
C VAL A 134 -2.74 -4.22 11.19
N GLU A 135 -1.73 -4.12 10.32
CA GLU A 135 -1.95 -3.71 8.94
C GLU A 135 -2.85 -4.65 8.14
N GLN A 136 -2.74 -5.97 8.34
CA GLN A 136 -3.61 -6.93 7.67
C GLN A 136 -5.08 -6.71 8.07
N THR A 137 -5.32 -6.52 9.37
CA THR A 137 -6.66 -6.24 9.90
C THR A 137 -7.21 -4.93 9.34
N LEU A 138 -6.41 -3.86 9.36
CA LEU A 138 -6.81 -2.56 8.80
C LEU A 138 -7.11 -2.63 7.31
N ARG A 139 -6.31 -3.38 6.53
CA ARG A 139 -6.56 -3.56 5.09
C ARG A 139 -7.91 -4.23 4.84
N GLN A 140 -8.25 -5.26 5.60
CA GLN A 140 -9.53 -5.96 5.47
C GLN A 140 -10.70 -5.04 5.82
N GLN A 141 -10.59 -4.26 6.89
CA GLN A 141 -11.61 -3.30 7.28
C GLN A 141 -11.80 -2.20 6.24
N ILE A 142 -10.71 -1.59 5.77
CA ILE A 142 -10.76 -0.54 4.75
C ILE A 142 -11.34 -1.09 3.44
N GLU A 143 -10.98 -2.31 3.05
CA GLU A 143 -11.53 -2.93 1.84
C GLU A 143 -13.02 -3.24 1.99
N ALA A 144 -13.46 -3.72 3.16
CA ALA A 144 -14.88 -3.95 3.42
C ALA A 144 -15.68 -2.64 3.36
N GLU A 145 -15.19 -1.57 3.98
CA GLU A 145 -15.86 -0.27 3.94
C GLU A 145 -15.87 0.31 2.51
N ARG A 146 -14.75 0.18 1.80
CA ARG A 146 -14.66 0.56 0.38
C ARG A 146 -15.71 -0.17 -0.45
N GLN A 147 -15.86 -1.48 -0.28
CA GLN A 147 -16.84 -2.27 -1.04
C GLN A 147 -18.28 -1.86 -0.74
N LYS A 148 -18.56 -1.40 0.49
CA LYS A 148 -19.86 -0.87 0.88
C LYS A 148 -20.18 0.48 0.24
N GLU A 149 -19.22 1.39 0.20
CA GLU A 149 -19.45 2.78 -0.27
C GLU A 149 -19.30 2.95 -1.79
N LEU A 150 -18.46 2.14 -2.45
CA LEU A 150 -18.17 2.28 -3.89
C LEU A 150 -19.42 2.21 -4.79
N PRO A 151 -20.41 1.32 -4.57
CA PRO A 151 -21.58 1.27 -5.43
C PRO A 151 -22.40 2.56 -5.40
N ALA A 152 -22.55 3.18 -4.23
CA ALA A 152 -23.28 4.44 -4.09
C ALA A 152 -22.55 5.57 -4.83
N LEU A 153 -21.23 5.68 -4.66
CA LEU A 153 -20.39 6.61 -5.39
C LEU A 153 -20.52 6.43 -6.90
N ILE A 154 -20.50 5.19 -7.39
CA ILE A 154 -20.66 4.89 -8.83
C ILE A 154 -22.03 5.35 -9.34
N GLN A 155 -23.11 5.20 -8.57
CA GLN A 155 -24.44 5.68 -8.98
C GLN A 155 -24.53 7.20 -9.01
N GLU A 156 -23.89 7.88 -8.06
CA GLU A 156 -23.81 9.34 -8.03
C GLU A 156 -23.06 9.87 -9.25
N LEU A 157 -21.86 9.34 -9.50
CA LEU A 157 -21.09 9.67 -10.70
C LEU A 157 -21.88 9.36 -11.97
N LYS A 158 -22.59 8.23 -12.04
CA LYS A 158 -23.43 7.92 -13.20
C LYS A 158 -24.51 8.98 -13.45
N LYS A 159 -25.13 9.52 -12.40
CA LYS A 159 -26.14 10.58 -12.52
C LYS A 159 -25.51 11.90 -12.99
N GLU A 160 -24.40 12.30 -12.37
CA GLU A 160 -23.66 13.52 -12.71
C GLU A 160 -23.30 13.52 -14.21
N PHE A 161 -22.72 12.43 -14.70
CA PHE A 161 -22.26 12.34 -16.09
C PHE A 161 -23.35 11.90 -17.10
N GLN A 162 -24.58 11.58 -16.65
CA GLN A 162 -25.72 11.32 -17.55
C GLN A 162 -26.51 12.58 -17.91
N ILE A 163 -26.45 13.62 -17.09
CA ILE A 163 -27.13 14.90 -17.36
C ILE A 163 -26.57 15.56 -18.63
N ASP A 164 -25.28 15.34 -18.92
CA ASP A 164 -24.60 15.86 -20.10
C ASP A 164 -24.68 14.96 -21.35
N GLN A 165 -25.36 13.80 -21.28
CA GLN A 165 -25.69 13.04 -22.49
C GLN A 165 -27.09 13.43 -22.96
N PRO A 166 -27.24 14.33 -23.96
CA PRO A 166 -28.52 14.50 -24.61
C PRO A 166 -28.92 13.14 -25.16
N ALA A 167 -30.14 12.72 -24.81
CA ALA A 167 -30.72 11.47 -25.25
C ALA A 167 -30.35 11.22 -26.73
N LYS A 168 -29.75 10.06 -27.01
CA LYS A 168 -29.83 9.45 -28.34
C LYS A 168 -31.31 9.42 -28.69
N SER A 169 -31.76 10.43 -29.42
CA SER A 169 -33.13 10.58 -29.85
C SER A 169 -33.40 9.43 -30.82
N PRO A 170 -34.44 8.60 -30.61
CA PRO A 170 -34.85 7.68 -31.64
C PRO A 170 -35.55 8.48 -32.75
N ALA A 171 -35.33 8.06 -34.00
CA ALA A 171 -36.02 8.47 -35.22
C ALA A 171 -35.53 9.75 -35.93
N THR A 172 -34.48 9.61 -36.73
CA THR A 172 -34.47 10.23 -38.06
C THR A 172 -34.78 9.13 -39.07
N LYS A 173 -35.95 9.23 -39.71
CA LYS A 173 -36.38 8.41 -40.85
C LYS A 173 -35.25 8.29 -41.89
N PRO A 174 -35.03 7.13 -42.54
CA PRO A 174 -34.24 7.10 -43.76
C PRO A 174 -35.00 7.89 -44.83
N ALA A 175 -34.44 9.01 -45.27
CA ALA A 175 -34.90 9.68 -46.47
C ALA A 175 -34.75 8.71 -47.65
N GLN A 176 -35.88 8.37 -48.27
CA GLN A 176 -35.95 7.74 -49.58
C GLN A 176 -35.12 8.54 -50.58
N SER A 177 -34.06 7.93 -51.13
CA SER A 177 -33.43 8.41 -52.36
C SER A 177 -34.34 8.07 -53.55
N PRO A 178 -34.66 9.03 -54.44
CA PRO A 178 -35.38 8.71 -55.66
C PRO A 178 -34.43 8.04 -56.66
N ASN A 179 -34.87 6.88 -57.16
CA ASN A 179 -34.31 6.21 -58.33
C ASN A 179 -34.14 7.20 -59.49
N SER A 180 -32.98 7.18 -60.14
CA SER A 180 -32.82 7.69 -61.50
C SER A 180 -32.33 6.55 -62.39
N LYS A 181 -33.29 5.99 -63.12
CA LYS A 181 -33.13 5.07 -64.24
C LYS A 181 -33.07 5.93 -65.50
N LYS A 182 -31.91 6.00 -66.16
CA LYS A 182 -31.71 5.98 -67.63
C LYS A 182 -30.26 6.26 -67.96
#